data_AF-A0A942EXP3-F1
#
_entry.id   AF-A0A942EXP3-F1
#
_cell.length_a   1.000
_cell.length_b   1.000
_cell.length_c   1.000
_cell.angle_alpha   90.00
_cell.angle_beta   90.00
_cell.angle_gamma   90.00
#
_symmetry.space_group_name_H-M   'P 1'
#
loop_
_entity.id
_entity.type
_entity.pdbx_description
1 polymer ?
#
loop_
_entity_poly.entity_id
_entity_poly.type
_entity_poly.pdbx_seq_one_letter_code
_entity_poly.pdbx_strand_id
1 'polypeptide(L)'
;MNPTLGDLQKIFITLGASKILLKPLAENDNSKQQIYLGGGFGALNELPFGAITTHTDCKIPNFKAKVDFSWLSANGKFVPAPHAQLILYPSYPEVRLSGFLLGCAAGPSRWMQPIPRDQRKGKDILV
;
A
#
# COMPACT_ATOMS: atom_id res chain seq x y z
N MET A 1 -15.39 11.04 17.98
CA MET A 1 -16.05 9.76 17.65
C MET A 1 -15.23 9.12 16.54
N ASN A 2 -14.84 7.85 16.65
CA ASN A 2 -14.08 7.18 15.59
C ASN A 2 -15.04 6.80 14.46
N PRO A 3 -14.73 7.07 13.18
CA PRO A 3 -15.62 6.74 12.07
C PRO A 3 -15.78 5.23 11.95
N THR A 4 -17.01 4.78 11.68
CA THR A 4 -17.27 3.39 11.28
C THR A 4 -16.78 3.15 9.85
N LEU A 5 -16.72 1.88 9.43
CA LEU A 5 -16.41 1.56 8.04
C LEU A 5 -17.44 2.18 7.06
N GLY A 6 -18.72 2.20 7.43
CA GLY A 6 -19.77 2.82 6.64
C GLY A 6 -19.61 4.34 6.52
N ASP A 7 -19.11 5.00 7.56
CA ASP A 7 -18.81 6.44 7.51
C ASP A 7 -17.64 6.71 6.56
N LEU A 8 -16.58 5.91 6.63
CA LEU A 8 -15.45 6.04 5.71
C LEU A 8 -15.87 5.82 4.25
N GLN A 9 -16.69 4.80 3.98
CA GLN A 9 -17.19 4.54 2.63
C GLN A 9 -17.98 5.74 2.08
N LYS A 10 -18.88 6.33 2.88
CA LYS A 10 -19.62 7.53 2.50
C LYS A 10 -18.69 8.70 2.21
N ILE A 11 -17.68 8.93 3.05
CA ILE A 11 -16.68 10.00 2.84
C ILE A 11 -15.99 9.83 1.48
N PHE A 12 -15.49 8.63 1.16
CA PHE A 12 -14.82 8.39 -0.12
C PHE A 12 -15.77 8.54 -1.32
N ILE A 13 -17.01 8.07 -1.23
CA ILE A 13 -18.02 8.25 -2.27
C ILE A 13 -18.31 9.74 -2.50
N THR A 14 -18.51 10.52 -1.44
CA THR A 14 -18.74 11.97 -1.53
C THR A 14 -17.55 12.72 -2.13
N LEU A 15 -16.33 12.23 -1.91
CA LEU A 15 -15.11 12.76 -2.52
C LEU A 15 -14.88 12.29 -3.97
N GLY A 16 -15.79 11.52 -4.55
CA GLY A 16 -15.76 11.12 -5.96
C GLY A 16 -15.06 9.79 -6.25
N ALA A 17 -14.85 8.93 -5.25
CA ALA A 17 -14.26 7.61 -5.47
C ALA A 17 -15.19 6.74 -6.36
N SER A 18 -14.67 6.25 -7.48
CA SER A 18 -15.36 5.32 -8.38
C SER A 18 -15.18 3.84 -7.99
N LYS A 19 -14.15 3.54 -7.19
CA LYS A 19 -13.83 2.21 -6.67
C LYS A 19 -13.21 2.34 -5.29
N ILE A 20 -13.63 1.49 -4.36
CA ILE A 20 -13.07 1.41 -3.01
C ILE A 20 -12.51 0.00 -2.80
N LEU A 21 -11.23 -0.07 -2.45
CA LEU A 21 -10.53 -1.31 -2.12
C LEU A 21 -10.32 -1.39 -0.62
N LEU A 22 -10.61 -2.54 -0.03
CA LEU A 22 -10.40 -2.80 1.39
C LEU A 22 -9.49 -4.00 1.56
N LYS A 23 -8.43 -3.84 2.35
CA LYS A 23 -7.49 -4.91 2.66
C LYS A 23 -7.23 -4.97 4.16
N PRO A 24 -7.55 -6.08 4.84
CA PRO A 24 -7.00 -6.38 6.15
C PRO A 24 -5.47 -6.54 6.05
N LEU A 25 -4.71 -5.78 6.85
CA LEU A 25 -3.25 -5.79 6.77
C LEU A 25 -2.67 -7.03 7.47
N ALA A 26 -1.75 -7.71 6.79
CA ALA A 26 -0.98 -8.82 7.35
C ALA A 26 0.23 -8.30 8.16
N GLU A 27 0.81 -9.14 9.02
CA GLU A 27 1.98 -8.75 9.84
C GLU A 27 3.16 -8.30 8.95
N ASN A 28 3.36 -8.99 7.82
CA ASN A 28 4.41 -8.68 6.87
C ASN A 28 4.26 -7.30 6.21
N ASP A 29 3.02 -6.85 5.97
CA ASP A 29 2.75 -5.56 5.32
C ASP A 29 3.35 -4.40 6.13
N ASN A 30 3.23 -4.47 7.46
CA ASN A 30 3.72 -3.46 8.39
C ASN A 30 5.23 -3.58 8.63
N SER A 31 5.77 -4.80 8.71
CA SER A 31 7.20 -5.01 9.02
C SER A 31 8.15 -4.53 7.91
N LYS A 32 7.71 -4.61 6.65
CA LYS A 32 8.43 -4.13 5.48
C LYS A 32 7.99 -2.76 5.01
N GLN A 33 6.87 -2.25 5.56
CA GLN A 33 6.16 -1.07 5.06
C GLN A 33 5.83 -1.21 3.57
N GLN A 34 5.38 -2.41 3.19
CA GLN A 34 5.07 -2.79 1.82
C GLN A 34 3.81 -3.64 1.80
N ILE A 35 2.70 -3.07 1.33
CA ILE A 35 1.40 -3.75 1.30
C ILE A 35 1.37 -4.70 0.10
N TYR A 36 1.23 -6.01 0.34
CA TYR A 36 0.99 -6.99 -0.71
C TYR A 36 -0.35 -6.72 -1.42
N LEU A 37 -0.36 -6.64 -2.74
CA LEU A 37 -1.58 -6.40 -3.52
C LEU A 37 -2.06 -7.64 -4.28
N GLY A 38 -1.22 -8.66 -4.40
CA GLY A 38 -1.59 -9.93 -5.03
C GLY A 38 -0.43 -10.56 -5.81
N GLY A 39 -0.67 -11.81 -6.21
CA GLY A 39 0.22 -12.59 -7.07
C GLY A 39 0.00 -12.26 -8.55
N GLY A 40 1.10 -12.14 -9.29
CA GLY A 40 1.14 -11.93 -10.73
C GLY A 40 0.80 -10.51 -11.17
N PHE A 41 0.77 -10.32 -12.49
CA PHE A 41 0.52 -9.02 -13.13
C PHE A 41 -0.93 -8.54 -13.00
N GLY A 42 -1.88 -9.42 -12.67
CA GLY A 42 -3.30 -9.04 -12.50
C GLY A 42 -3.53 -8.02 -11.39
N ALA A 43 -2.74 -8.09 -10.31
CA ALA A 43 -2.79 -7.14 -9.21
C ALA A 43 -2.39 -5.71 -9.61
N LEU A 44 -1.66 -5.53 -10.72
CA LEU A 44 -1.34 -4.21 -11.26
C LEU A 44 -2.59 -3.47 -11.76
N ASN A 45 -3.63 -4.18 -12.20
CA ASN A 45 -4.85 -3.56 -12.73
C ASN A 45 -5.73 -2.92 -11.65
N GLU A 46 -5.40 -3.11 -10.37
CA GLU A 46 -6.20 -2.59 -9.26
C GLU A 46 -5.98 -1.09 -9.01
N LEU A 47 -4.81 -0.56 -9.36
CA LEU A 47 -4.43 0.83 -9.12
C LEU A 47 -3.88 1.48 -10.39
N PRO A 48 -4.17 2.77 -10.66
CA PRO A 48 -3.48 3.49 -11.71
C PRO A 48 -2.00 3.70 -11.33
N PHE A 49 -1.10 3.40 -12.26
CA PHE A 49 0.34 3.57 -12.07
C PHE A 49 0.99 4.18 -13.33
N GLY A 50 2.14 4.83 -13.13
CA GLY A 50 2.91 5.47 -14.19
C GLY A 50 3.79 4.50 -14.99
N ALA A 51 4.76 5.04 -15.71
CA ALA A 51 5.70 4.23 -16.48
C ALA A 51 6.47 3.23 -15.60
N ILE A 52 6.64 2.01 -16.11
CA ILE A 52 7.42 0.96 -15.45
C ILE A 52 8.90 1.20 -15.71
N THR A 53 9.70 1.09 -14.64
CA THR A 53 11.16 1.20 -14.66
C THR A 53 11.78 -0.08 -14.13
N THR A 54 12.89 -0.50 -14.73
CA THR A 54 13.62 -1.70 -14.33
C THR A 54 14.72 -1.35 -13.33
N HIS A 55 14.81 -2.13 -12.25
CA HIS A 55 15.86 -2.03 -11.24
C HIS A 55 16.68 -3.31 -11.24
N THR A 56 17.91 -3.22 -11.76
CA THR A 56 18.81 -4.36 -12.00
C THR A 56 19.79 -4.63 -10.85
N ASP A 57 19.63 -3.97 -9.70
CA ASP A 57 20.52 -4.12 -8.53
C ASP A 57 20.42 -5.51 -7.86
N CYS A 58 19.55 -6.38 -8.35
CA CYS A 58 19.28 -7.73 -7.84
C CYS A 58 19.53 -8.77 -8.93
N LYS A 59 19.85 -10.02 -8.54
CA LYS A 59 20.06 -11.15 -9.48
C LYS A 59 18.91 -11.32 -10.47
N ILE A 60 17.69 -11.12 -9.99
CA ILE A 60 16.48 -11.01 -10.81
C ILE A 60 16.03 -9.56 -10.69
N PRO A 61 15.92 -8.82 -11.81
CA PRO A 61 15.50 -7.41 -11.77
C PRO A 61 14.10 -7.26 -11.19
N ASN A 62 13.92 -6.23 -10.37
CA ASN A 62 12.60 -5.80 -9.92
C ASN A 62 12.08 -4.71 -10.86
N PHE A 63 10.77 -4.57 -10.92
CA PHE A 63 10.15 -3.49 -11.69
C PHE A 63 9.41 -2.55 -10.76
N LYS A 64 9.49 -1.25 -11.02
CA LYS A 64 8.83 -0.23 -10.21
C LYS A 64 8.04 0.74 -11.06
N ALA A 65 6.89 1.17 -10.55
CA ALA A 65 6.06 2.19 -11.18
C ALA A 65 5.57 3.17 -10.12
N LYS A 66 5.62 4.47 -10.41
CA LYS A 66 5.07 5.49 -9.50
C LYS A 66 3.56 5.37 -9.41
N VAL A 67 3.00 5.67 -8.24
CA VAL A 67 1.56 5.78 -8.01
C VAL A 67 1.26 7.20 -7.55
N ASP A 68 0.29 7.85 -8.17
CA ASP A 68 -0.25 9.10 -7.63
C ASP A 68 -1.13 8.75 -6.44
N PHE A 69 -0.59 8.92 -5.24
CA PHE A 69 -1.20 8.47 -4.00
C PHE A 69 -1.26 9.63 -3.01
N SER A 70 -2.42 9.79 -2.38
CA SER A 70 -2.63 10.75 -1.30
C SER A 70 -3.34 10.11 -0.12
N TRP A 71 -2.92 10.49 1.09
CA TRP A 71 -3.65 10.16 2.32
C TRP A 71 -4.73 11.20 2.57
N LEU A 72 -5.92 10.75 2.95
CA LEU A 72 -6.97 11.63 3.47
C LEU A 72 -6.73 11.86 4.96
N SER A 73 -6.42 13.10 5.34
CA SER A 73 -6.21 13.47 6.74
C SER A 73 -7.53 13.63 7.50
N ALA A 74 -7.46 13.64 8.83
CA ALA A 74 -8.63 13.77 9.71
C ALA A 74 -9.44 15.06 9.51
N ASN A 75 -8.86 16.10 8.89
CA ASN A 75 -9.54 17.35 8.54
C ASN A 75 -10.09 17.34 7.09
N GLY A 76 -10.14 16.19 6.43
CA GLY A 76 -10.72 16.03 5.08
C GLY A 76 -9.83 16.51 3.93
N LYS A 77 -8.53 16.74 4.16
CA LYS A 77 -7.59 17.16 3.11
C LYS A 77 -6.82 15.97 2.54
N PHE A 78 -6.57 15.99 1.24
CA PHE A 78 -5.62 15.07 0.62
C PHE A 78 -4.20 15.58 0.83
N VAL A 79 -3.33 14.70 1.31
CA VAL A 79 -1.91 14.97 1.52
C VAL A 79 -1.11 13.97 0.68
N PRO A 80 -0.28 14.44 -0.26
CA PRO A 80 0.41 13.56 -1.20
C PRO A 80 1.44 12.68 -0.48
N ALA A 81 1.59 11.44 -0.98
CA ALA A 81 2.67 10.53 -0.63
C ALA A 81 3.66 10.46 -1.82
N PRO A 82 4.64 11.39 -1.90
CA PRO A 82 5.41 11.63 -3.13
C PRO A 82 6.32 10.46 -3.54
N HIS A 83 6.54 9.51 -2.65
CA HIS A 83 7.40 8.35 -2.88
C HIS A 83 6.61 7.04 -3.06
N ALA A 84 5.27 7.12 -3.15
CA ALA A 84 4.41 5.97 -3.37
C ALA A 84 4.69 5.30 -4.72
N GLN A 85 4.83 3.98 -4.69
CA GLN A 85 5.18 3.19 -5.87
C GLN A 85 4.71 1.74 -5.73
N LEU A 86 4.45 1.11 -6.86
CA LEU A 86 4.35 -0.33 -6.97
C LEU A 86 5.73 -0.93 -7.18
N ILE A 87 5.99 -2.07 -6.56
CA ILE A 87 7.17 -2.90 -6.79
C ILE A 87 6.68 -4.30 -7.19
N LEU A 88 7.08 -4.74 -8.38
CA LEU A 88 6.91 -6.11 -8.85
C LEU A 88 8.20 -6.88 -8.57
N TYR A 89 8.06 -8.00 -7.88
CA TYR A 89 9.13 -8.96 -7.60
C TYR A 89 8.93 -10.22 -8.43
N PRO A 90 9.62 -10.38 -9.58
CA PRO A 90 9.46 -11.56 -10.44
C PRO A 90 9.88 -12.87 -9.76
N SER A 91 10.76 -12.80 -8.74
CA SER A 91 11.19 -13.97 -7.97
C SER A 91 10.08 -14.62 -7.14
N TYR A 92 9.03 -13.87 -6.81
CA TYR A 92 7.91 -14.32 -5.97
C TYR A 92 6.56 -13.98 -6.60
N PRO A 93 6.52 -13.94 -7.94
CA PRO A 93 5.66 -13.09 -8.78
C PRO A 93 4.61 -12.30 -7.97
N GLU A 94 5.02 -11.27 -7.24
CA GLU A 94 4.14 -10.50 -6.35
C GLU A 94 4.26 -9.00 -6.63
N VAL A 95 3.17 -8.28 -6.36
CA VAL A 95 3.12 -6.81 -6.42
C VAL A 95 2.93 -6.25 -5.02
N ARG A 96 3.73 -5.24 -4.66
CA ARG A 96 3.60 -4.52 -3.39
C ARG A 96 3.49 -3.01 -3.60
N LEU A 97 2.64 -2.36 -2.80
CA LEU A 97 2.65 -0.90 -2.63
C LEU A 97 3.69 -0.52 -1.57
N SER A 98 4.61 0.38 -1.92
CA SER A 98 5.73 0.81 -1.09
C SER A 98 5.87 2.34 -1.12
N GLY A 99 6.63 2.90 -0.18
CA GLY A 99 6.97 4.33 -0.15
C GLY A 99 5.80 5.28 0.16
N PHE A 100 4.61 4.76 0.43
CA PHE A 100 3.39 5.53 0.71
C PHE A 100 3.40 6.27 2.06
N LEU A 101 4.37 6.00 2.94
CA LEU A 101 4.58 6.76 4.19
C LEU A 101 5.75 7.73 4.10
N LEU A 102 6.70 7.46 3.20
CA LEU A 102 7.94 8.22 3.12
C LEU A 102 7.63 9.65 2.66
N GLY A 103 8.06 10.63 3.46
CA GLY A 103 7.81 12.04 3.17
C GLY A 103 6.35 12.51 3.31
N CYS A 104 5.45 11.69 3.89
CA CYS A 104 4.04 12.05 4.05
C CYS A 104 3.65 12.18 5.54
N ALA A 105 3.44 13.42 6.00
CA ALA A 105 3.09 13.70 7.40
C ALA A 105 1.71 13.18 7.83
N ALA A 106 0.76 13.08 6.89
CA ALA A 106 -0.57 12.55 7.17
C ALA A 106 -0.67 11.02 7.01
N GLY A 107 0.42 10.37 6.59
CA GLY A 107 0.45 8.91 6.48
C GLY A 107 0.22 8.25 7.83
N PRO A 108 -0.40 7.06 7.88
CA PRO A 108 -0.73 6.35 9.12
C PRO A 108 0.50 5.68 9.76
N SER A 109 1.66 6.34 9.79
CA SER A 109 2.95 5.77 10.22
C SER A 109 2.90 5.16 11.61
N ARG A 110 2.13 5.75 12.54
CA ARG A 110 1.92 5.20 13.89
C ARG A 110 1.19 3.84 13.87
N TRP A 111 0.25 3.65 12.96
CA TRP A 111 -0.55 2.43 12.84
C TRP A 111 0.10 1.35 11.98
N MET A 112 1.03 1.76 11.11
CA MET A 112 1.83 0.88 10.25
C MET A 112 3.13 0.40 10.93
N GLN A 113 3.28 0.59 12.23
CA GLN A 113 4.46 0.10 12.95
C GLN A 113 4.48 -1.43 12.97
N PRO A 114 5.66 -2.07 12.89
CA PRO A 114 5.78 -3.52 13.00
C PRO A 114 5.24 -4.01 14.35
N ILE A 115 4.54 -5.14 14.35
CA ILE A 115 4.14 -5.82 15.58
C ILE A 115 5.41 -6.25 16.35
N PRO A 116 5.48 -6.03 17.69
CA PRO A 116 6.56 -6.52 18.53
C PRO A 116 6.81 -8.02 18.35
N ARG A 117 8.07 -8.45 18.37
CA ARG A 117 8.47 -9.82 17.99
C ARG A 117 7.78 -10.91 18.81
N ASP A 118 7.61 -10.66 20.10
CA ASP A 118 6.95 -11.51 21.09
C ASP A 118 5.43 -11.63 20.88
N GLN A 119 4.83 -10.71 20.12
CA GLN A 119 3.39 -10.67 19.84
C GLN A 119 3.04 -11.16 18.43
N ARG A 120 4.05 -11.46 17.60
CA ARG A 120 3.86 -11.99 16.24
C ARG A 120 3.32 -13.40 16.31
N LYS A 121 2.27 -13.68 15.55
CA LYS A 121 1.64 -15.02 15.50
C LYS A 121 2.08 -15.84 14.30
N GLY A 122 2.75 -15.22 13.33
CA GLY A 122 3.55 -15.88 12.29
C GLY A 122 2.98 -17.17 11.71
N LYS A 123 2.06 -17.05 10.75
CA LYS A 123 2.04 -17.86 9.51
C LYS A 123 1.56 -16.95 8.39
N ASP A 124 2.43 -16.08 7.90
CA ASP A 124 2.20 -15.37 6.66
C ASP A 124 2.26 -16.41 5.53
N ILE A 125 1.15 -17.09 5.27
CA ILE A 125 1.00 -17.94 4.11
C ILE A 125 1.00 -16.98 2.92
N LEU A 126 2.01 -17.11 2.07
CA LEU A 126 1.98 -16.59 0.71
C LEU A 126 0.75 -17.21 0.04
N VAL A 127 -0.36 -16.49 -0.01
CA VAL A 127 -1.53 -16.86 -0.82
C VAL A 127 -1.48 -16.08 -2.12
#